data_AF-A0A291RDH9-F1
#
_entry.id   AF-A0A291RDH9-F1
#
_cell.length_a   1.000
_cell.length_b   1.000
_cell.length_c   1.000
_cell.angle_alpha   90.00
_cell.angle_beta   90.00
_cell.angle_gamma   90.00
#
_symmetry.space_group_name_H-M   'P 1'
#
loop_
_entity.id
_entity.type
_entity.pdbx_description
1 polymer ?
#
loop_
_entity_poly.entity_id
_entity_poly.type
_entity_poly.pdbx_seq_one_letter_code
_entity_poly.pdbx_strand_id
1 'polypeptide(L)'
;MAKYSNNINPVLVEWFETCFDTDLQSDSNLPSPLALLTMLTERQAELAFPAEVLTAWRRELIGQRRVLIESEIRFIAKSRQQGADWQEIAVQLGFPSAEAAEEHWNLLQDEAIRTDPTVNPIPWEV
;
A
#
# COMPACT_ATOMS: atom_id res chain seq x y z
N MET A 1 -1.25 -19.72 -16.56
CA MET A 1 -0.42 -18.52 -16.33
C MET A 1 -0.67 -18.07 -14.90
N ALA A 2 0.23 -18.40 -13.98
CA ALA A 2 0.16 -17.92 -12.60
C ALA A 2 0.32 -16.40 -12.62
N LYS A 3 -0.75 -15.65 -12.31
CA LYS A 3 -0.79 -14.18 -12.36
C LYS A 3 -0.06 -13.49 -11.20
N TYR A 4 0.52 -14.26 -10.29
CA TYR A 4 1.36 -13.78 -9.19
C TYR A 4 2.85 -13.89 -9.52
N SER A 5 3.26 -13.55 -10.75
CA SER A 5 4.67 -13.51 -11.10
C SER A 5 5.30 -12.20 -10.58
N ASN A 6 6.02 -12.32 -9.45
CA ASN A 6 7.14 -11.48 -8.97
C ASN A 6 6.95 -10.39 -7.89
N ASN A 7 5.78 -10.15 -7.29
CA ASN A 7 5.64 -8.98 -6.41
C ASN A 7 5.05 -9.20 -5.01
N ILE A 8 4.74 -10.43 -4.60
CA ILE A 8 4.33 -10.71 -3.21
C ILE A 8 5.56 -11.21 -2.44
N ASN A 9 5.79 -10.68 -1.24
CA ASN A 9 6.86 -11.14 -0.37
C ASN A 9 6.72 -12.66 -0.09
N PRO A 10 7.72 -13.49 -0.43
CA PRO A 10 7.63 -14.95 -0.26
C PRO A 10 7.44 -15.39 1.19
N VAL A 11 7.94 -14.61 2.17
CA VAL A 11 7.73 -14.88 3.60
C VAL A 11 6.25 -14.84 3.95
N LEU A 12 5.48 -13.93 3.35
CA LEU A 12 4.04 -13.84 3.59
C LEU A 12 3.30 -15.00 2.93
N VAL A 13 3.71 -15.41 1.72
CA VAL A 13 3.08 -16.54 1.01
C VAL A 13 3.22 -17.82 1.83
N GLU A 14 4.44 -18.17 2.22
CA GLU A 14 4.73 -19.37 3.01
C GLU A 14 3.98 -19.38 4.35
N TRP A 15 3.93 -18.22 5.01
CA TRP A 15 3.21 -18.08 6.27
C TRP A 15 1.70 -18.21 6.11
N PHE A 16 1.11 -17.63 5.05
CA PHE A 16 -0.32 -17.79 4.78
C PHE A 16 -0.68 -19.23 4.42
N GLU A 17 0.14 -19.92 3.63
CA GLU A 17 -0.06 -21.35 3.32
C GLU A 17 -0.12 -22.19 4.60
N THR A 18 0.73 -21.86 5.59
CA THR A 18 0.70 -22.47 6.93
C THR A 18 -0.58 -22.12 7.71
N CYS A 19 -1.04 -20.87 7.66
CA CYS A 19 -2.22 -20.42 8.41
C CYS A 19 -3.55 -20.95 7.84
N PHE A 20 -3.63 -21.12 6.52
CA PHE A 20 -4.86 -21.53 5.83
C PHE A 20 -4.89 -23.01 5.43
N ASP A 21 -3.79 -23.75 5.64
CA ASP A 21 -3.64 -25.16 5.22
C ASP A 21 -4.03 -25.37 3.75
N THR A 22 -3.58 -24.45 2.88
CA THR A 22 -3.98 -24.39 1.48
C THR A 22 -2.83 -23.85 0.62
N ASP A 23 -2.64 -24.43 -0.57
CA ASP A 23 -1.72 -23.90 -1.59
C ASP A 23 -2.32 -22.66 -2.27
N LEU A 24 -1.81 -21.50 -1.87
CA LEU A 24 -2.27 -20.19 -2.32
C LEU A 24 -1.76 -19.84 -3.74
N GLN A 25 -0.74 -20.52 -4.25
CA GLN A 25 -0.19 -20.20 -5.58
C GLN A 25 -1.15 -20.58 -6.72
N SER A 26 -2.14 -21.42 -6.43
CA SER A 26 -3.11 -21.93 -7.38
C SER A 26 -4.39 -21.08 -7.50
N ASP A 27 -4.68 -20.21 -6.52
CA ASP A 27 -5.94 -19.44 -6.48
C ASP A 27 -5.76 -18.03 -7.03
N SER A 28 -6.31 -17.80 -8.23
CA SER A 28 -6.26 -16.49 -8.92
C SER A 28 -7.14 -15.41 -8.30
N ASN A 29 -7.98 -15.74 -7.32
CA ASN A 29 -8.92 -14.82 -6.67
C ASN A 29 -8.49 -14.40 -5.27
N LEU A 30 -7.23 -14.65 -4.89
CA LEU A 30 -6.77 -14.29 -3.56
C LEU A 30 -6.80 -12.78 -3.34
N PRO A 31 -7.28 -12.33 -2.16
CA PRO A 31 -7.13 -10.95 -1.73
C PRO A 31 -5.65 -10.52 -1.73
N SER A 32 -5.41 -9.21 -1.70
CA SER A 32 -4.05 -8.70 -1.55
C SER A 32 -3.42 -9.19 -0.22
N PRO A 33 -2.09 -9.32 -0.13
CA PRO A 33 -1.41 -9.75 1.10
C PRO A 33 -1.80 -8.90 2.33
N LEU A 34 -1.96 -7.58 2.16
CA LEU A 34 -2.42 -6.70 3.23
C LEU A 34 -3.85 -7.03 3.68
N ALA A 35 -4.76 -7.34 2.74
CA ALA A 35 -6.12 -7.75 3.09
C ALA A 35 -6.12 -9.08 3.85
N LEU A 36 -5.29 -10.05 3.43
CA LEU A 36 -5.12 -11.32 4.14
C LEU A 36 -4.60 -11.12 5.58
N LEU A 37 -3.61 -10.24 5.77
CA LEU A 37 -3.07 -9.91 7.09
C LEU A 37 -4.12 -9.26 7.98
N THR A 38 -4.88 -8.30 7.47
CA THR A 38 -6.01 -7.70 8.19
C THR A 38 -7.03 -8.75 8.61
N MET A 39 -7.44 -9.62 7.68
CA MET A 39 -8.41 -10.69 7.98
C MET A 39 -7.90 -11.67 9.06
N LEU A 40 -6.60 -12.00 9.05
CA LEU A 40 -6.01 -12.87 10.07
C LEU A 40 -6.01 -12.21 11.45
N THR A 41 -5.68 -10.92 11.54
CA THR A 41 -5.72 -10.20 12.82
C THR A 41 -7.12 -10.10 13.43
N GLU A 42 -8.17 -10.01 12.60
CA GLU A 42 -9.56 -9.96 13.07
C GLU A 42 -10.08 -11.34 13.48
N ARG A 43 -9.72 -12.39 12.72
CA ARG A 43 -10.25 -13.76 12.95
C ARG A 43 -9.53 -14.51 14.06
N GLN A 44 -8.24 -14.24 14.28
CA GLN A 44 -7.40 -14.98 15.22
C GLN A 44 -6.57 -14.00 16.05
N ALA A 45 -7.20 -13.34 17.01
CA ALA A 45 -6.53 -12.36 17.87
C ALA A 45 -5.35 -12.95 18.68
N GLU A 46 -5.33 -14.26 18.91
CA GLU A 46 -4.23 -14.96 19.61
C GLU A 46 -3.12 -15.46 18.68
N LEU A 47 -3.27 -15.32 17.34
CA LEU A 47 -2.26 -15.73 16.39
C LEU A 47 -0.99 -14.88 16.58
N ALA A 48 0.10 -15.52 16.98
CA ALA A 48 1.39 -14.86 17.09
C ALA A 48 2.01 -14.68 15.69
N PHE A 49 2.38 -13.45 15.36
CA PHE A 49 3.05 -13.12 14.10
C PHE A 49 4.56 -13.23 14.29
N PRO A 50 5.26 -14.11 13.55
CA PRO A 50 6.72 -14.16 13.56
C PRO A 50 7.35 -12.82 13.18
N ALA A 51 8.57 -12.56 13.68
CA ALA A 51 9.25 -11.28 13.46
C ALA A 51 9.53 -11.01 11.96
N GLU A 52 9.85 -12.06 11.21
CA GLU A 52 10.02 -11.99 9.76
C GLU A 52 8.71 -11.65 9.02
N VAL A 53 7.57 -12.14 9.51
CA VAL A 53 6.24 -11.82 8.97
C VAL A 53 5.89 -10.37 9.25
N LEU A 54 6.17 -9.86 10.46
CA LEU A 54 5.97 -8.45 10.79
C LEU A 54 6.88 -7.53 9.94
N THR A 55 8.11 -7.95 9.69
CA THR A 55 9.04 -7.23 8.80
C THR A 55 8.52 -7.20 7.37
N ALA A 56 8.08 -8.34 6.85
CA ALA A 56 7.51 -8.46 5.53
C ALA A 56 6.21 -7.63 5.38
N TRP A 57 5.33 -7.67 6.39
CA TRP A 57 4.11 -6.87 6.43
C TRP A 57 4.42 -5.37 6.43
N ARG A 58 5.36 -4.91 7.25
CA ARG A 58 5.81 -3.51 7.25
C ARG A 58 6.27 -3.07 5.85
N ARG A 59 7.02 -3.92 5.15
CA ARG A 59 7.48 -3.64 3.79
C ARG A 59 6.32 -3.52 2.81
N GLU A 60 5.34 -4.41 2.87
CA GLU A 60 4.12 -4.31 2.05
C GLU A 60 3.33 -3.02 2.34
N LEU A 61 3.17 -2.65 3.62
CA LEU A 61 2.50 -1.40 4.00
C LEU A 61 3.17 -0.17 3.40
N ILE A 62 4.51 -0.13 3.44
CA ILE A 62 5.28 0.99 2.90
C ILE A 62 5.24 0.99 1.37
N GLY A 63 5.32 -0.18 0.74
CA GLY A 63 5.15 -0.37 -0.70
C GLY A 63 3.80 0.17 -1.19
N GLN A 64 2.71 -0.25 -0.56
CA GLN A 64 1.37 0.20 -0.93
C GLN A 64 1.15 1.68 -0.63
N ARG A 65 1.67 2.19 0.50
CA ARG A 65 1.63 3.62 0.81
C ARG A 65 2.32 4.44 -0.28
N ARG A 66 3.50 4.03 -0.73
CA ARG A 66 4.23 4.71 -1.81
C ARG A 66 3.43 4.71 -3.11
N VAL A 67 2.86 3.56 -3.50
CA VAL A 67 2.01 3.47 -4.70
C VAL A 67 0.82 4.43 -4.61
N LEU A 68 0.16 4.51 -3.45
CA LEU A 68 -0.95 5.44 -3.22
C LEU A 68 -0.49 6.89 -3.37
N ILE A 69 0.59 7.29 -2.69
CA ILE A 69 1.16 8.65 -2.75
C ILE A 69 1.46 9.03 -4.21
N GLU A 70 2.21 8.19 -4.94
CA GLU A 70 2.57 8.46 -6.32
C GLU A 70 1.35 8.54 -7.24
N SER A 71 0.35 7.68 -7.01
CA SER A 71 -0.89 7.67 -7.79
C SER A 71 -1.70 8.95 -7.57
N GLU A 72 -1.84 9.39 -6.32
CA GLU A 72 -2.58 10.60 -5.97
C GLU A 72 -1.87 11.86 -6.50
N ILE A 73 -0.55 11.93 -6.40
CA ILE A 73 0.25 12.98 -7.05
C ILE A 73 -0.03 13.02 -8.55
N ARG A 74 0.00 11.88 -9.24
CA ARG A 74 -0.26 11.84 -10.69
C ARG A 74 -1.68 12.26 -11.02
N PHE A 75 -2.65 11.87 -10.20
CA PHE A 75 -4.06 12.26 -10.36
C PHE A 75 -4.24 13.78 -10.24
N ILE A 76 -3.74 14.39 -9.15
CA ILE A 76 -3.85 15.83 -8.92
C ILE A 76 -3.12 16.59 -10.04
N ALA A 77 -1.89 16.20 -10.38
CA ALA A 77 -1.13 16.82 -11.47
C ALA A 77 -1.89 16.77 -12.80
N LYS A 78 -2.49 15.61 -13.13
CA LYS A 78 -3.24 15.45 -14.37
C LYS A 78 -4.53 16.27 -14.39
N SER A 79 -5.22 16.36 -13.26
CA SER A 79 -6.43 17.16 -13.09
C SER A 79 -6.13 18.64 -13.26
N ARG A 80 -5.06 19.14 -12.62
CA ARG A 80 -4.59 20.53 -12.77
C ARG A 80 -4.21 20.85 -14.23
N GLN A 81 -3.54 19.92 -14.93
CA GLN A 81 -3.22 20.08 -16.36
C GLN A 81 -4.46 20.16 -17.26
N GLN A 82 -5.57 19.55 -16.85
CA GLN A 82 -6.85 19.59 -17.56
C GLN A 82 -7.71 20.79 -17.19
N GLY A 83 -7.20 21.69 -16.34
CA GLY A 83 -7.87 22.92 -15.95
C GLY A 83 -8.69 22.82 -14.67
N ALA A 84 -8.65 21.68 -13.97
CA ALA A 84 -9.37 21.54 -12.72
C ALA A 84 -8.82 22.52 -11.66
N ASP A 85 -9.69 23.20 -10.94
CA ASP A 85 -9.30 24.01 -9.79
C ASP A 85 -9.17 23.17 -8.51
N TRP A 86 -8.67 23.79 -7.43
CA TRP A 86 -8.49 23.09 -6.16
C TRP A 86 -9.81 22.69 -5.50
N GLN A 87 -10.90 23.41 -5.76
CA GLN A 87 -12.20 23.08 -5.19
C GLN A 87 -12.80 21.83 -5.87
N GLU A 88 -12.63 21.70 -7.18
CA GLU A 88 -13.02 20.49 -7.93
C GLU A 88 -12.23 19.27 -7.47
N ILE A 89 -10.92 19.42 -7.28
CA ILE A 89 -10.05 18.36 -6.76
C ILE A 89 -10.46 17.97 -5.33
N ALA A 90 -10.76 18.95 -4.48
CA ALA A 90 -11.24 18.71 -3.13
C ALA A 90 -12.51 17.84 -3.13
N VAL A 91 -13.48 18.16 -3.99
CA VAL A 91 -14.71 17.36 -4.12
C VAL A 91 -14.42 15.93 -4.60
N GLN A 92 -13.54 15.77 -5.60
CA GLN A 92 -13.23 14.45 -6.18
C GLN A 92 -12.49 13.53 -5.20
N LEU A 93 -11.61 14.08 -4.37
CA LEU A 93 -10.83 13.33 -3.38
C LEU A 93 -11.47 13.34 -1.97
N GLY A 94 -12.60 14.01 -1.80
CA GLY A 94 -13.34 14.05 -0.54
C GLY A 94 -12.73 14.94 0.54
N PHE A 95 -11.94 15.95 0.16
CA PHE A 95 -11.42 16.96 1.08
C PHE A 95 -12.49 18.01 1.45
N PRO A 96 -12.43 18.58 2.67
CA PRO A 96 -13.42 19.54 3.13
C PRO A 96 -13.35 20.92 2.45
N SER A 97 -12.20 21.28 1.86
CA SER A 97 -12.02 22.55 1.14
C SER A 97 -10.89 22.48 0.11
N ALA A 98 -10.82 23.49 -0.76
CA ALA A 98 -9.73 23.68 -1.72
C ALA A 98 -8.35 23.81 -1.02
N GLU A 99 -8.29 24.54 0.09
CA GLU A 99 -7.06 24.72 0.88
C GLU A 99 -6.57 23.39 1.46
N ALA A 100 -7.49 22.55 1.96
CA ALA A 100 -7.14 21.23 2.46
C ALA A 100 -6.57 20.32 1.36
N ALA A 101 -7.10 20.42 0.14
CA ALA A 101 -6.58 19.67 -1.01
C ALA A 101 -5.18 20.17 -1.44
N GLU A 102 -4.95 21.48 -1.43
CA GLU A 102 -3.64 22.07 -1.73
C GLU A 102 -2.59 21.75 -0.65
N GLU A 103 -2.97 21.81 0.63
CA GLU A 103 -2.10 21.39 1.73
C GLU A 103 -1.75 19.90 1.61
N HIS A 104 -2.74 19.05 1.32
CA HIS A 104 -2.52 17.63 1.11
C HIS A 104 -1.55 17.36 -0.06
N TRP A 105 -1.68 18.09 -1.17
CA TRP A 105 -0.73 18.02 -2.28
C TRP A 105 0.71 18.26 -1.84
N ASN A 106 0.96 19.29 -1.03
CA ASN A 106 2.30 19.58 -0.52
C ASN A 106 2.81 18.46 0.39
N LEU A 107 1.95 17.95 1.28
CA LEU A 107 2.27 16.81 2.15
C LEU A 107 2.64 15.56 1.34
N LEU A 108 1.92 15.29 0.24
CA LEU A 108 2.21 14.15 -0.64
C LEU A 108 3.60 14.26 -1.28
N GLN A 109 4.04 15.46 -1.67
CA GLN A 109 5.38 15.66 -2.24
C GLN A 109 6.48 15.36 -1.22
N ASP A 110 6.31 15.82 0.02
CA ASP A 110 7.25 15.55 1.11
C ASP A 110 7.27 14.05 1.45
N GLU A 111 6.09 13.42 1.49
CA GLU A 111 5.93 11.99 1.74
C GLU A 111 6.54 11.13 0.62
N ALA A 112 6.46 11.56 -0.64
CA ALA A 112 7.09 10.88 -1.76
C ALA A 112 8.61 10.83 -1.58
N ILE A 113 9.23 11.93 -1.13
CA ILE A 113 10.67 11.99 -0.83
C ILE A 113 10.99 11.07 0.36
N ARG A 114 10.21 11.15 1.45
CA ARG A 114 10.44 10.38 2.67
C ARG A 114 10.33 8.86 2.45
N THR A 115 9.50 8.45 1.51
CA THR A 115 9.26 7.03 1.17
C THR A 115 10.09 6.53 -0.01
N ASP A 116 10.92 7.37 -0.62
CA ASP A 116 11.81 6.95 -1.70
C ASP A 116 12.90 5.99 -1.15
N PRO A 117 13.06 4.77 -1.71
CA PRO A 117 14.09 3.82 -1.28
C PRO A 117 15.53 4.33 -1.42
N THR A 118 15.77 5.30 -2.30
CA THR A 118 17.09 5.92 -2.49
C THR A 118 17.41 6.94 -1.38
N VAL A 119 16.38 7.51 -0.75
CA VAL A 119 16.50 8.50 0.33
C VAL A 119 16.42 7.83 1.71
N ASN A 120 15.53 6.86 1.86
CA ASN A 120 15.30 6.14 3.10
C ASN A 120 15.25 4.63 2.83
N PRO A 121 16.40 3.94 2.76
CA PRO A 121 16.47 2.53 2.37
C PRO A 121 16.03 1.58 3.50
N ILE A 122 16.19 1.97 4.76
CA ILE A 122 15.96 1.12 5.95
C ILE A 122 14.60 0.38 5.93
N PRO A 123 13.46 1.00 5.55
CA PRO A 123 12.18 0.31 5.54
C PRO A 123 12.03 -0.72 4.40
N TRP A 124 12.97 -0.74 3.47
CA TRP A 124 13.02 -1.60 2.28
C TRP A 124 14.09 -2.70 2.36
N GLU A 125 15.03 -2.57 3.30
CA GLU A 125 16.06 -3.56 3.59
C GLU A 125 15.47 -4.85 4.18
N VAL A 126 16.19 -5.96 3.97
CA VAL A 126 15.81 -7.34 4.34
C VAL A 126 16.48 -7.73 5.65
#